data_AF-A0AAE9Y7U6-F1
#
_entry.id   AF-A0AAE9Y7U6-F1
#
_cell.length_a   1.000
_cell.length_b   1.000
_cell.length_c   1.000
_cell.angle_alpha   90.00
_cell.angle_beta   90.00
_cell.angle_gamma   90.00
#
_symmetry.space_group_name_H-M   'P 1'
#
loop_
_entity.id
_entity.type
_entity.pdbx_description
1 polymer ?
#
loop_
_entity_poly.entity_id
_entity_poly.type
_entity_poly.pdbx_seq_one_letter_code
_entity_poly.pdbx_strand_id
1 'polypeptide(L)'
;MGVGAVARARTVLLAAREADLRPGELCEEVIRAVRSVADFHWCALMTTDPATLLPSGGVVHGFPREACAPYWDNELLDPDFNKFVDLARRVDPVATLVEAVDGDLTRSPRVTGLYASLGIADELRVVFVAGSSCLATGTFVRPAHLGPFTAEELTDVRALVPVATSALRASLGSPHVTAPQAPPAVVLLDGEGAVTAMTEGASALLDDLRVSVDGELPGVLSIAATKARWSRAGTTVTTRVRGRSGRWLRLHVAPLAGDPSTVAATLDAARPDDTAQILLDSYGLTERETEIVLWLCRGLSAKEVASELLISPHTVRDHIKAIYEKAGVNSRGALVAGLFSDHLLDRFHDEVSHMDDLATN
;
A
#
# COMPACT_ATOMS: atom_id res chain seq x y z
N MET A 1 -8.08 24.74 16.63
CA MET A 1 -7.28 24.18 17.75
C MET A 1 -5.83 24.28 17.31
N GLY A 2 -5.08 25.25 17.82
CA GLY A 2 -3.94 25.83 17.10
C GLY A 2 -2.65 25.00 17.00
N VAL A 3 -1.67 25.59 16.29
CA VAL A 3 -0.27 25.19 15.99
C VAL A 3 0.40 24.19 16.93
N GLY A 4 0.11 24.24 18.24
CA GLY A 4 0.63 23.26 19.21
C GLY A 4 0.12 21.83 19.01
N ALA A 5 -1.08 21.61 18.48
CA ALA A 5 -1.60 20.26 18.19
C ALA A 5 -0.84 19.62 17.02
N VAL A 6 -0.71 20.36 15.91
CA VAL A 6 0.07 19.94 14.73
C VAL A 6 1.52 19.63 15.10
N ALA A 7 2.17 20.51 15.88
CA ALA A 7 3.55 20.30 16.31
C ALA A 7 3.72 19.01 17.11
N ARG A 8 2.81 18.71 18.05
CA ARG A 8 2.82 17.46 18.82
C ARG A 8 2.59 16.25 17.94
N ALA A 9 1.58 16.29 17.06
CA ALA A 9 1.27 15.21 16.13
C ALA A 9 2.46 14.90 15.21
N ARG A 10 3.14 15.94 14.71
CA ARG A 10 4.38 15.81 13.93
C ARG A 10 5.50 15.16 14.73
N THR A 11 5.70 15.55 15.99
CA THR A 11 6.70 14.91 16.86
C THR A 11 6.41 13.42 17.07
N VAL A 12 5.14 13.05 17.27
CA VAL A 12 4.73 11.64 17.41
C VAL A 12 5.03 10.85 16.13
N LEU A 13 4.67 11.38 14.96
CA LEU A 13 4.94 10.72 13.68
C LEU A 13 6.44 10.57 13.38
N LEU A 14 7.25 11.56 13.75
CA LEU A 14 8.70 11.47 13.65
C LEU A 14 9.26 10.38 14.57
N ALA A 15 8.77 10.28 15.81
CA ALA A 15 9.18 9.21 16.72
C ALA A 15 8.72 7.82 16.22
N ALA A 16 7.49 7.71 15.69
CA ALA A 16 6.95 6.49 15.13
C ALA A 16 7.78 5.98 13.93
N ARG A 17 8.31 6.90 13.10
CA ARG A 17 9.23 6.56 12.02
C ARG A 17 10.52 5.90 12.52
N GLU A 18 11.08 6.39 13.63
CA GLU A 18 12.33 5.86 14.21
C GLU A 18 12.11 4.55 14.99
N ALA A 19 10.86 4.24 15.37
CA ALA A 19 10.52 3.09 16.19
C ALA A 19 10.36 1.77 15.41
N ASP A 20 10.64 1.75 14.10
CA ASP A 20 10.56 0.57 13.22
C ASP A 20 9.21 -0.18 13.34
N LEU A 21 8.12 0.58 13.42
CA LEU A 21 6.78 0.04 13.58
C LEU A 21 6.33 -0.73 12.34
N ARG A 22 5.55 -1.80 12.54
CA ARG A 22 4.92 -2.51 11.42
C ARG A 22 3.90 -1.59 10.73
N PRO A 23 3.61 -1.80 9.44
CA PRO A 23 2.72 -0.90 8.69
C PRO A 23 1.35 -0.68 9.35
N GLY A 24 0.75 -1.71 9.95
CA GLY A 24 -0.52 -1.58 10.68
C GLY A 24 -0.42 -0.73 11.94
N GLU A 25 0.65 -0.90 12.73
CA GLU A 25 0.91 -0.09 13.93
C GLU A 25 1.18 1.36 13.57
N LEU A 26 1.94 1.58 12.50
CA LEU A 26 2.16 2.92 11.99
C LEU A 26 0.87 3.57 11.46
N CYS A 27 -0.01 2.79 10.82
CA CYS A 27 -1.33 3.30 10.43
C CYS A 27 -2.13 3.78 11.65
N GLU A 28 -2.06 3.07 12.78
CA GLU A 28 -2.68 3.54 14.04
C GLU A 28 -2.08 4.87 14.52
N GLU A 29 -0.77 5.06 14.44
CA GLU A 29 -0.12 6.32 14.80
C GLU A 29 -0.56 7.47 13.89
N VAL A 30 -0.69 7.22 12.59
CA VAL A 30 -1.19 8.22 11.63
C VAL A 30 -2.64 8.58 11.91
N ILE A 31 -3.51 7.62 12.20
CA ILE A 31 -4.90 7.90 12.60
C ILE A 31 -4.94 8.72 13.88
N ARG A 32 -4.12 8.38 14.88
CA ARG A 32 -4.04 9.14 16.15
C ARG A 32 -3.53 10.56 15.94
N ALA A 33 -2.56 10.75 15.05
CA ALA A 33 -2.06 12.08 14.67
C ALA A 33 -3.16 12.92 14.00
N VAL A 34 -3.88 12.37 13.02
CA VAL A 34 -4.98 13.07 12.33
C VAL A 34 -6.13 13.37 13.32
N ARG A 35 -6.46 12.43 14.21
CA ARG A 35 -7.48 12.63 15.26
C ARG A 35 -7.15 13.75 16.24
N SER A 36 -5.86 14.08 16.40
CA SER A 36 -5.45 15.16 17.30
C SER A 36 -5.68 16.57 16.73
N VAL A 37 -5.98 16.67 15.42
CA VAL A 37 -6.19 17.94 14.72
C VAL A 37 -7.55 18.01 14.00
N ALA A 38 -8.26 16.90 13.85
CA ALA A 38 -9.58 16.86 13.23
C ALA A 38 -10.47 15.80 13.89
N ASP A 39 -11.73 16.13 14.17
CA ASP A 39 -12.69 15.20 14.77
C ASP A 39 -13.38 14.33 13.72
N PHE A 40 -13.42 13.02 13.95
CA PHE A 40 -14.14 12.04 13.12
C PHE A 40 -14.50 10.81 13.94
N HIS A 41 -15.54 10.10 13.53
CA HIS A 41 -16.00 8.91 14.26
C HIS A 41 -15.54 7.62 13.60
N TRP A 42 -15.72 7.51 12.29
CA TRP A 42 -15.32 6.34 11.51
C TRP A 42 -14.07 6.65 10.70
N CYS A 43 -13.16 5.69 10.59
CA CYS A 43 -12.00 5.87 9.74
C CYS A 43 -11.43 4.55 9.23
N ALA A 44 -10.73 4.63 8.11
CA ALA A 44 -9.91 3.57 7.55
C ALA A 44 -8.60 4.18 7.08
N LEU A 45 -7.46 3.56 7.40
CA LEU A 45 -6.18 3.90 6.82
C LEU A 45 -5.53 2.62 6.33
N MET A 46 -5.30 2.55 5.02
CA MET A 46 -4.91 1.34 4.34
C MET A 46 -3.66 1.60 3.52
N THR A 47 -2.61 0.84 3.78
CA THR A 47 -1.45 0.79 2.88
C THR A 47 -1.88 0.23 1.54
N THR A 48 -1.22 0.64 0.47
CA THR A 48 -1.59 0.22 -0.89
C THR A 48 -0.42 -0.40 -1.62
N ASP A 49 -0.72 -1.33 -2.51
CA ASP A 49 0.21 -1.72 -3.57
C ASP A 49 0.29 -0.59 -4.61
N PRO A 50 1.45 0.05 -4.81
CA PRO A 50 1.59 1.15 -5.77
C PRO A 50 1.22 0.81 -7.21
N ALA A 51 1.30 -0.47 -7.62
CA ALA A 51 0.98 -0.84 -9.00
C ALA A 51 -0.52 -0.95 -9.27
N THR A 52 -1.31 -1.28 -8.25
CA THR A 52 -2.74 -1.56 -8.40
C THR A 52 -3.64 -0.57 -7.66
N LEU A 53 -3.05 0.20 -6.73
CA LEU A 53 -3.71 0.99 -5.69
C LEU A 53 -4.66 0.16 -4.79
N LEU A 54 -4.61 -1.17 -4.87
CA LEU A 54 -5.39 -2.01 -3.98
C LEU A 54 -4.78 -2.02 -2.57
N PRO A 55 -5.59 -2.20 -1.53
CA PRO A 55 -5.08 -2.24 -0.17
C PRO A 55 -4.16 -3.44 0.02
N SER A 56 -3.01 -3.22 0.63
CA SER A 56 -2.00 -4.23 0.96
C SER A 56 -1.95 -4.54 2.46
N GLY A 57 -2.81 -3.91 3.25
CA GLY A 57 -2.87 -3.93 4.71
C GLY A 57 -3.54 -2.66 5.23
N GLY A 58 -3.82 -2.59 6.53
CA GLY A 58 -4.40 -1.38 7.12
C GLY A 58 -5.19 -1.60 8.39
N VAL A 59 -5.81 -0.52 8.86
CA VAL A 59 -6.66 -0.49 10.04
C VAL A 59 -7.96 0.24 9.74
N VAL A 60 -9.04 -0.24 10.33
CA VAL A 60 -10.39 0.29 10.15
C VAL A 60 -11.07 0.36 11.51
N HIS A 61 -11.66 1.51 11.82
CA HIS A 61 -12.29 1.81 13.10
C HIS A 61 -13.72 2.32 12.93
N GLY A 62 -14.61 1.79 13.76
CA GLY A 62 -16.00 2.22 13.89
C GLY A 62 -16.93 1.73 12.78
N PHE A 63 -16.43 1.40 11.59
CA PHE A 63 -17.28 0.94 10.49
C PHE A 63 -17.83 -0.46 10.79
N PRO A 64 -19.12 -0.70 10.48
CA PRO A 64 -19.66 -2.05 10.56
C PRO A 64 -19.02 -2.93 9.47
N ARG A 65 -18.87 -4.22 9.74
CA ARG A 65 -18.18 -5.16 8.83
C ARG A 65 -18.83 -5.21 7.45
N GLU A 66 -20.16 -5.19 7.44
CA GLU A 66 -21.00 -5.20 6.23
C GLU A 66 -20.83 -3.95 5.36
N ALA A 67 -20.26 -2.85 5.88
CA ALA A 67 -19.96 -1.66 5.09
C ALA A 67 -18.72 -1.82 4.20
N CYS A 68 -17.85 -2.80 4.46
CA CYS A 68 -16.56 -2.89 3.77
C CYS A 68 -16.69 -3.31 2.30
N ALA A 69 -17.50 -4.33 1.99
CA ALA A 69 -17.68 -4.76 0.60
C ALA A 69 -18.34 -3.66 -0.27
N PRO A 70 -19.47 -3.04 0.14
CA PRO A 70 -20.07 -1.98 -0.65
C PRO A 70 -19.18 -0.73 -0.77
N TYR A 71 -18.32 -0.45 0.22
CA TYR A 71 -17.31 0.61 0.10
C TYR A 71 -16.34 0.36 -1.07
N TRP A 72 -15.85 -0.87 -1.19
CA TRP A 72 -14.92 -1.24 -2.25
C TRP A 72 -15.60 -1.43 -3.61
N ASP A 73 -16.84 -1.92 -3.64
CA ASP A 73 -17.64 -1.95 -4.85
C ASP A 73 -17.83 -0.53 -5.40
N ASN A 74 -18.20 0.42 -4.53
CA ASN A 74 -18.22 1.83 -4.91
C ASN A 74 -16.84 2.24 -5.43
N GLU A 75 -15.78 2.11 -4.62
CA GLU A 75 -14.41 2.56 -4.97
C GLU A 75 -13.90 2.01 -6.31
N LEU A 76 -14.24 0.77 -6.66
CA LEU A 76 -13.75 0.11 -7.87
C LEU A 76 -14.66 0.24 -9.09
N LEU A 77 -15.99 0.23 -8.90
CA LEU A 77 -16.95 0.00 -9.98
C LEU A 77 -17.79 1.25 -10.30
N ASP A 78 -18.17 2.00 -9.27
CA ASP A 78 -19.09 3.12 -9.42
C ASP A 78 -18.35 4.45 -9.66
N PRO A 79 -18.78 5.26 -10.64
CA PRO A 79 -18.39 6.66 -10.70
C PRO A 79 -18.81 7.38 -9.41
N ASP A 80 -17.87 8.05 -8.74
CA ASP A 80 -18.12 8.81 -7.53
C ASP A 80 -17.04 9.91 -7.38
N PHE A 81 -17.13 10.69 -6.33
CA PHE A 81 -16.22 11.79 -6.02
C PHE A 81 -15.02 11.32 -5.20
N ASN A 82 -13.88 11.99 -5.42
CA ASN A 82 -12.63 11.80 -4.68
C ASN A 82 -12.15 10.33 -4.64
N LYS A 83 -12.31 9.58 -5.74
CA LYS A 83 -11.73 8.24 -5.89
C LYS A 83 -10.23 8.30 -5.60
N PHE A 84 -9.67 7.31 -4.93
CA PHE A 84 -8.25 7.31 -4.56
C PHE A 84 -7.35 7.32 -5.79
N VAL A 85 -7.77 6.67 -6.89
CA VAL A 85 -7.04 6.71 -8.16
C VAL A 85 -6.92 8.11 -8.74
N ASP A 86 -7.93 8.96 -8.54
CA ASP A 86 -7.92 10.34 -8.99
C ASP A 86 -7.14 11.23 -8.01
N LEU A 87 -7.37 11.04 -6.70
CA LEU A 87 -6.73 11.82 -5.65
C LEU A 87 -5.21 11.59 -5.61
N ALA A 88 -4.74 10.35 -5.85
CA ALA A 88 -3.32 10.01 -5.95
C ALA A 88 -2.58 10.74 -7.08
N ARG A 89 -3.31 11.32 -8.05
CA ARG A 89 -2.76 12.10 -9.17
C ARG A 89 -2.86 13.61 -8.95
N ARG A 90 -3.53 14.06 -7.88
CA ARG A 90 -3.67 15.48 -7.58
C ARG A 90 -2.43 16.02 -6.87
N VAL A 91 -2.21 17.33 -7.01
CA VAL A 91 -1.17 18.05 -6.25
C VAL A 91 -1.55 18.16 -4.78
N ASP A 92 -2.83 18.38 -4.49
CA ASP A 92 -3.36 18.37 -3.12
C ASP A 92 -3.84 16.96 -2.77
N PRO A 93 -3.20 16.28 -1.79
CA PRO A 93 -3.54 14.92 -1.41
C PRO A 93 -4.76 14.84 -0.48
N VAL A 94 -5.35 15.97 -0.11
CA VAL A 94 -6.46 16.06 0.85
C VAL A 94 -7.70 16.61 0.16
N ALA A 95 -8.84 15.94 0.32
CA ALA A 95 -10.11 16.39 -0.22
C ALA A 95 -11.28 16.02 0.70
N THR A 96 -12.30 16.88 0.78
CA THR A 96 -13.57 16.54 1.43
C THR A 96 -14.64 16.24 0.42
N LEU A 97 -15.63 15.45 0.82
CA LEU A 97 -16.76 15.12 -0.02
C LEU A 97 -17.69 16.33 -0.17
N VAL A 98 -17.95 17.07 0.91
CA VAL A 98 -18.77 18.29 0.89
C VAL A 98 -18.26 19.31 -0.13
N GLU A 99 -16.95 19.53 -0.24
CA GLU A 99 -16.38 20.40 -1.27
C GLU A 99 -16.58 19.82 -2.68
N ALA A 100 -16.36 18.51 -2.87
CA ALA A 100 -16.44 17.88 -4.18
C ALA A 100 -17.87 17.83 -4.76
N VAL A 101 -18.89 17.85 -3.89
CA VAL A 101 -20.31 17.81 -4.26
C VAL A 101 -21.00 19.16 -4.12
N ASP A 102 -20.25 20.25 -3.94
CA ASP A 102 -20.78 21.60 -3.78
C ASP A 102 -21.84 21.71 -2.65
N GLY A 103 -21.62 20.96 -1.56
CA GLY A 103 -22.52 20.91 -0.39
C GLY A 103 -23.69 19.93 -0.47
N ASP A 104 -24.02 19.40 -1.64
CA ASP A 104 -25.11 18.42 -1.81
C ASP A 104 -24.61 16.97 -1.75
N LEU A 105 -24.55 16.41 -0.54
CA LEU A 105 -24.09 15.04 -0.30
C LEU A 105 -24.93 13.97 -1.03
N THR A 106 -26.16 14.27 -1.44
CA THR A 106 -27.02 13.30 -2.16
C THR A 106 -26.50 12.98 -3.55
N ARG A 107 -25.56 13.77 -4.08
CA ARG A 107 -24.89 13.53 -5.36
C ARG A 107 -23.94 12.34 -5.33
N SER A 108 -23.48 11.90 -4.16
CA SER A 108 -22.54 10.79 -4.04
C SER A 108 -23.28 9.47 -3.79
N PRO A 109 -23.15 8.47 -4.69
CA PRO A 109 -23.67 7.12 -4.46
C PRO A 109 -23.20 6.51 -3.15
N ARG A 110 -21.94 6.76 -2.75
CA ARG A 110 -21.41 6.33 -1.45
C ARG A 110 -22.21 6.90 -0.28
N VAL A 111 -22.66 8.14 -0.33
CA VAL A 111 -23.49 8.72 0.74
C VAL A 111 -24.88 8.12 0.75
N THR A 112 -25.56 8.12 -0.41
CA THR A 112 -26.96 7.67 -0.50
C THR A 112 -27.13 6.16 -0.31
N GLY A 113 -26.08 5.38 -0.56
CA GLY A 113 -26.06 3.95 -0.34
C GLY A 113 -25.37 3.59 0.99
N LEU A 114 -24.03 3.66 1.00
CA LEU A 114 -23.21 3.15 2.10
C LEU A 114 -23.39 3.90 3.42
N TYR A 115 -23.42 5.24 3.38
CA TYR A 115 -23.46 6.06 4.59
C TYR A 115 -24.86 6.51 5.00
N ALA A 116 -25.90 6.10 4.28
CA ALA A 116 -27.27 6.49 4.55
C ALA A 116 -27.72 6.13 5.98
N SER A 117 -27.27 4.99 6.49
CA SER A 117 -27.56 4.54 7.86
C SER A 117 -26.64 5.16 8.93
N LEU A 118 -25.49 5.72 8.55
CA LEU A 118 -24.51 6.28 9.48
C LEU A 118 -24.78 7.74 9.84
N GLY A 119 -25.46 8.49 8.97
CA GLY A 119 -25.78 9.90 9.19
C GLY A 119 -24.53 10.77 9.31
N ILE A 120 -23.93 11.10 8.18
CA ILE A 120 -22.63 11.79 8.12
C ILE A 120 -22.79 13.28 7.79
N ALA A 121 -21.84 14.10 8.24
CA ALA A 121 -21.72 15.49 7.85
C ALA A 121 -20.75 15.67 6.67
N ASP A 122 -19.68 14.87 6.63
CA ASP A 122 -18.63 14.97 5.63
C ASP A 122 -17.72 13.72 5.65
N GLU A 123 -16.98 13.52 4.56
CA GLU A 123 -15.91 12.52 4.44
C GLU A 123 -14.64 13.23 4.00
N LEU A 124 -13.58 13.10 4.78
CA LEU A 124 -12.23 13.53 4.46
C LEU A 124 -11.45 12.34 3.89
N ARG A 125 -10.90 12.50 2.68
CA ARG A 125 -9.97 11.55 2.07
C ARG A 125 -8.57 12.12 1.99
N VAL A 126 -7.59 11.27 2.28
CA VAL A 126 -6.16 11.62 2.25
C VAL A 126 -5.39 10.53 1.52
N VAL A 127 -4.51 10.90 0.60
CA VAL A 127 -3.54 9.97 -0.02
C VAL A 127 -2.12 10.28 0.44
N PHE A 128 -1.33 9.25 0.69
CA PHE A 128 0.06 9.39 1.13
C PHE A 128 0.98 8.96 -0.01
N VAL A 129 1.36 9.92 -0.84
CA VAL A 129 2.12 9.68 -2.08
C VAL A 129 3.59 10.03 -1.89
N ALA A 130 4.49 9.11 -2.23
CA ALA A 130 5.92 9.33 -2.32
C ALA A 130 6.40 9.11 -3.76
N GLY A 131 6.87 10.16 -4.42
CA GLY A 131 7.19 10.10 -5.85
C GLY A 131 5.93 9.82 -6.66
N SER A 132 5.96 8.76 -7.47
CA SER A 132 4.80 8.27 -8.24
C SER A 132 3.93 7.26 -7.47
N SER A 133 4.32 6.89 -6.25
CA SER A 133 3.74 5.74 -5.56
C SER A 133 2.82 6.17 -4.43
N CYS A 134 1.55 5.79 -4.54
CA CYS A 134 0.60 5.89 -3.44
C CYS A 134 0.90 4.79 -2.44
N LEU A 135 1.38 5.17 -1.26
CA LEU A 135 1.79 4.25 -0.19
C LEU A 135 0.62 3.85 0.70
N ALA A 136 -0.31 4.79 0.92
CA ALA A 136 -1.51 4.56 1.70
C ALA A 136 -2.64 5.50 1.30
N THR A 137 -3.86 5.09 1.65
CA THR A 137 -5.10 5.83 1.47
C THR A 137 -5.84 5.89 2.80
N GLY A 138 -6.38 7.06 3.11
CA GLY A 138 -7.08 7.34 4.36
C GLY A 138 -8.48 7.90 4.09
N THR A 139 -9.45 7.38 4.81
CA THR A 139 -10.84 7.86 4.84
C THR A 139 -11.20 8.17 6.29
N PHE A 140 -11.72 9.36 6.55
CA PHE A 140 -12.12 9.84 7.87
C PHE A 140 -13.52 10.46 7.75
N VAL A 141 -14.51 9.86 8.41
CA VAL A 141 -15.92 10.23 8.28
C VAL A 141 -16.41 10.90 9.56
N ARG A 142 -17.02 12.06 9.37
CA ARG A 142 -17.54 12.90 10.45
C ARG A 142 -19.06 12.72 10.57
N PRO A 143 -19.60 12.49 11.78
CA PRO A 143 -21.03 12.36 11.99
C PRO A 143 -21.78 13.70 11.81
N ALA A 144 -23.05 13.62 11.43
CA ALA A 144 -23.90 14.78 11.10
C ALA A 144 -23.89 15.90 12.16
N HIS A 145 -23.86 15.54 13.44
CA HIS A 145 -23.96 16.49 14.55
C HIS A 145 -22.72 17.38 14.73
N LEU A 146 -21.58 17.06 14.10
CA LEU A 146 -20.36 17.86 14.18
C LEU A 146 -20.22 18.89 13.04
N GLY A 147 -21.10 18.85 12.03
CA GLY A 147 -20.94 19.66 10.81
C GLY A 147 -19.75 19.21 9.94
N PRO A 148 -19.46 19.88 8.81
CA PRO A 148 -18.38 19.48 7.90
C PRO A 148 -16.98 19.76 8.47
N PHE A 149 -15.93 19.26 7.82
CA PHE A 149 -14.55 19.60 8.17
C PHE A 149 -14.27 21.09 7.92
N THR A 150 -13.60 21.75 8.86
CA THR A 150 -13.27 23.18 8.74
C THR A 150 -11.97 23.39 7.97
N ALA A 151 -11.81 24.57 7.35
CA ALA A 151 -10.58 24.92 6.63
C ALA A 151 -9.31 24.89 7.52
N GLU A 152 -9.45 25.19 8.82
CA GLU A 152 -8.35 25.06 9.80
C GLU A 152 -7.94 23.60 9.96
N GLU A 153 -8.88 22.70 10.18
CA GLU A 153 -8.61 21.25 10.31
C GLU A 153 -7.98 20.68 9.03
N LEU A 154 -8.46 21.08 7.86
CA LEU A 154 -7.89 20.63 6.59
C LEU A 154 -6.47 21.16 6.38
N THR A 155 -6.17 22.38 6.86
CA THR A 155 -4.81 22.93 6.83
C THR A 155 -3.88 22.12 7.74
N ASP A 156 -4.35 21.79 8.94
CA ASP A 156 -3.60 21.02 9.92
C ASP A 156 -3.35 19.58 9.45
N VAL A 157 -4.35 18.91 8.87
CA VAL A 157 -4.19 17.58 8.27
C VAL A 157 -3.16 17.61 7.14
N ARG A 158 -3.23 18.59 6.23
CA ARG A 158 -2.23 18.76 5.16
C ARG A 158 -0.81 18.92 5.70
N ALA A 159 -0.63 19.61 6.82
CA ALA A 159 0.67 19.77 7.46
C ALA A 159 1.25 18.45 8.00
N LEU A 160 0.40 17.46 8.32
CA LEU A 160 0.82 16.14 8.78
C LEU A 160 1.19 15.18 7.63
N VAL A 161 0.58 15.35 6.45
CA VAL A 161 0.74 14.43 5.31
C VAL A 161 2.22 14.15 4.97
N PRO A 162 3.12 15.14 4.80
CA PRO A 162 4.51 14.85 4.42
C PRO A 162 5.26 13.98 5.43
N VAL A 163 5.00 14.18 6.73
CA VAL A 163 5.67 13.45 7.81
C VAL A 163 5.09 12.05 7.94
N ALA A 164 3.77 11.91 7.85
CA ALA A 164 3.09 10.62 7.80
C ALA A 164 3.53 9.80 6.58
N THR A 165 3.59 10.40 5.39
CA THR A 165 4.10 9.75 4.17
C THR A 165 5.53 9.26 4.37
N SER A 166 6.42 10.09 4.95
CA SER A 166 7.80 9.66 5.21
C SER A 166 7.90 8.51 6.20
N ALA A 167 7.01 8.46 7.20
CA ALA A 167 6.97 7.35 8.15
C ALA A 167 6.44 6.07 7.47
N LEU A 168 5.34 6.17 6.72
CA LEU A 168 4.71 5.05 6.01
C LEU A 168 5.68 4.41 5.03
N ARG A 169 6.41 5.26 4.31
CA ARG A 169 7.47 4.86 3.41
C ARG A 169 8.55 4.02 4.10
N ALA A 170 9.02 4.44 5.28
CA ALA A 170 10.05 3.72 6.02
C ALA A 170 9.54 2.34 6.48
N SER A 171 8.35 2.30 7.10
CA SER A 171 7.74 1.05 7.60
C SER A 171 7.46 0.02 6.49
N LEU A 172 7.07 0.47 5.29
CA LEU A 172 6.86 -0.43 4.15
C LEU A 172 8.16 -1.07 3.65
N GLY A 173 9.30 -0.38 3.79
CA GLY A 173 10.62 -0.87 3.40
C GLY A 173 11.32 -1.76 4.44
N SER A 174 10.91 -1.70 5.72
CA SER A 174 11.55 -2.48 6.79
C SER A 174 11.34 -3.99 6.59
N PRO A 175 12.39 -4.83 6.64
CA PRO A 175 12.26 -6.29 6.59
C PRO A 175 11.73 -6.79 7.94
N HIS A 176 10.45 -7.16 7.96
CA HIS A 176 9.82 -7.81 9.11
C HIS A 176 9.33 -9.16 8.62
N VAL A 177 10.10 -10.23 8.77
CA VAL A 177 9.63 -11.58 8.45
C VAL A 177 9.81 -12.44 9.68
N THR A 178 8.70 -12.99 10.19
CA THR A 178 8.72 -13.81 11.42
C THR A 178 8.26 -15.24 11.21
N ALA A 179 8.00 -15.68 9.97
CA ALA A 179 7.44 -17.01 9.69
C ALA A 179 8.16 -17.71 8.50
N PRO A 180 8.33 -19.04 8.54
CA PRO A 180 8.96 -19.84 7.48
C PRO A 180 8.11 -19.91 6.20
N GLN A 181 8.75 -20.07 5.03
CA GLN A 181 8.04 -20.10 3.75
C GLN A 181 6.91 -21.14 3.73
N ALA A 182 5.77 -20.74 3.16
CA ALA A 182 4.61 -21.61 2.99
C ALA A 182 4.45 -21.93 1.49
N PRO A 183 3.95 -23.13 1.14
CA PRO A 183 3.71 -23.47 -0.26
C PRO A 183 2.67 -22.55 -0.88
N PRO A 184 2.71 -22.34 -2.21
CA PRO A 184 1.68 -21.60 -2.93
C PRO A 184 0.29 -22.17 -2.67
N ALA A 185 -0.70 -21.29 -2.53
CA ALA A 185 -2.10 -21.67 -2.39
C ALA A 185 -2.93 -21.26 -3.60
N VAL A 186 -3.97 -22.05 -3.89
CA VAL A 186 -5.02 -21.71 -4.85
C VAL A 186 -6.35 -21.65 -4.12
N VAL A 187 -7.16 -20.64 -4.42
CA VAL A 187 -8.52 -20.46 -3.93
C VAL A 187 -9.43 -20.19 -5.12
N LEU A 188 -10.53 -20.94 -5.23
CA LEU A 188 -11.57 -20.71 -6.24
C LEU A 188 -12.76 -20.01 -5.60
N LEU A 189 -13.25 -18.96 -6.24
CA LEU A 189 -14.39 -18.16 -5.78
C LEU A 189 -15.47 -18.15 -6.87
N ASP A 190 -16.72 -18.44 -6.51
CA ASP A 190 -17.88 -18.32 -7.42
C ASP A 190 -18.26 -16.85 -7.72
N GLY A 191 -19.34 -16.60 -8.47
CA GLY A 191 -19.78 -15.25 -8.83
C GLY A 191 -20.14 -14.37 -7.63
N GLU A 192 -20.62 -14.98 -6.56
CA GLU A 192 -21.03 -14.37 -5.30
C GLU A 192 -19.84 -14.11 -4.36
N GLY A 193 -18.66 -14.67 -4.66
CA GLY A 193 -17.46 -14.50 -3.86
C GLY A 193 -17.29 -15.53 -2.74
N ALA A 194 -18.09 -16.61 -2.74
CA ALA A 194 -17.92 -17.71 -1.81
C ALA A 194 -16.82 -18.67 -2.30
N VAL A 195 -16.09 -19.28 -1.36
CA VAL A 195 -15.04 -20.25 -1.69
C VAL A 195 -15.65 -21.58 -2.11
N THR A 196 -15.36 -22.01 -3.33
CA THR A 196 -15.82 -23.31 -3.85
C THR A 196 -14.78 -24.42 -3.67
N ALA A 197 -13.49 -24.06 -3.71
CA ALA A 197 -12.38 -24.97 -3.45
C ALA A 197 -11.13 -24.19 -3.02
N MET A 198 -10.24 -24.85 -2.28
CA MET A 198 -8.90 -24.32 -1.98
C MET A 198 -7.88 -25.45 -1.81
N THR A 199 -6.61 -25.18 -2.06
CA THR A 199 -5.52 -26.13 -1.79
C THR A 199 -5.28 -26.31 -0.30
N GLU A 200 -4.64 -27.41 0.08
CA GLU A 200 -4.16 -27.61 1.45
C GLU A 200 -3.20 -26.47 1.86
N GLY A 201 -3.33 -25.96 3.08
CA GLY A 201 -2.53 -24.84 3.59
C GLY A 201 -3.01 -23.43 3.18
N ALA A 202 -3.99 -23.30 2.25
CA ALA A 202 -4.53 -22.00 1.84
C ALA A 202 -5.06 -21.19 3.02
N SER A 203 -5.76 -21.83 3.96
CA SER A 203 -6.31 -21.17 5.15
C SER A 203 -5.26 -20.43 5.97
N ALA A 204 -4.05 -20.98 6.11
CA ALA A 204 -2.99 -20.33 6.88
C ALA A 204 -2.50 -19.03 6.22
N LEU A 205 -2.38 -19.02 4.88
CA LEU A 205 -2.04 -17.81 4.13
C LEU A 205 -3.17 -16.79 4.16
N LEU A 206 -4.42 -17.22 4.03
CA LEU A 206 -5.57 -16.33 4.13
C LEU A 206 -5.66 -15.70 5.53
N ASP A 207 -5.46 -16.49 6.59
CA ASP A 207 -5.46 -15.99 7.95
C ASP A 207 -4.31 -14.99 8.21
N ASP A 208 -3.16 -15.15 7.57
CA ASP A 208 -2.07 -14.17 7.65
C ASP A 208 -2.45 -12.81 7.04
N LEU A 209 -3.38 -12.78 6.07
CA LEU A 209 -3.83 -11.57 5.39
C LEU A 209 -4.98 -10.83 6.08
N ARG A 210 -5.56 -11.39 7.15
CA ARG A 210 -6.77 -10.83 7.75
C ARG A 210 -6.54 -9.48 8.47
N VAL A 211 -7.48 -8.56 8.28
CA VAL A 211 -7.68 -7.33 9.07
C VAL A 211 -8.98 -7.39 9.88
N SER A 212 -9.17 -6.45 10.83
CA SER A 212 -10.26 -6.48 11.82
C SER A 212 -11.68 -6.55 11.22
N VAL A 213 -11.86 -5.96 10.04
CA VAL A 213 -13.15 -5.84 9.35
C VAL A 213 -13.40 -6.93 8.31
N ASP A 214 -12.52 -7.92 8.20
CA ASP A 214 -12.68 -8.97 7.19
C ASP A 214 -13.78 -9.95 7.53
N GLY A 215 -14.65 -10.23 6.55
CA GLY A 215 -15.69 -11.25 6.60
C GLY A 215 -15.14 -12.67 6.54
N GLU A 216 -15.79 -13.52 5.73
CA GLU A 216 -15.35 -14.90 5.53
C GLU A 216 -13.97 -14.99 4.87
N LEU A 217 -13.64 -14.03 4.01
CA LEU A 217 -12.34 -13.93 3.33
C LEU A 217 -11.60 -12.64 3.71
N PRO A 218 -10.26 -12.62 3.55
CA PRO A 218 -9.49 -11.38 3.64
C PRO A 218 -10.00 -10.36 2.63
N GLY A 219 -10.20 -9.11 3.06
CA GLY A 219 -10.79 -8.07 2.23
C GLY A 219 -10.02 -7.87 0.92
N VAL A 220 -8.69 -7.94 0.96
CA VAL A 220 -7.85 -7.82 -0.25
C VAL A 220 -8.14 -8.89 -1.30
N LEU A 221 -8.46 -10.13 -0.88
CA LEU A 221 -8.84 -11.18 -1.80
C LEU A 221 -10.20 -10.88 -2.44
N SER A 222 -11.19 -10.48 -1.64
CA SER A 222 -12.51 -10.09 -2.14
C SER A 222 -12.42 -8.91 -3.11
N ILE A 223 -11.64 -7.87 -2.78
CA ILE A 223 -11.44 -6.68 -3.61
C ILE A 223 -10.75 -7.04 -4.93
N ALA A 224 -9.69 -7.86 -4.90
CA ALA A 224 -9.00 -8.30 -6.10
C ALA A 224 -9.89 -9.19 -6.98
N ALA A 225 -10.71 -10.05 -6.38
CA ALA A 225 -11.72 -10.87 -7.08
C ALA A 225 -12.78 -10.01 -7.76
N THR A 226 -13.37 -9.04 -7.05
CA THR A 226 -14.31 -8.09 -7.63
C THR A 226 -13.67 -7.34 -8.80
N LYS A 227 -12.46 -6.80 -8.63
CA LYS A 227 -11.74 -6.11 -9.72
C LYS A 227 -11.49 -7.02 -10.93
N ALA A 228 -11.10 -8.28 -10.71
CA ALA A 228 -10.84 -9.24 -11.79
C ALA A 228 -12.12 -9.61 -12.56
N ARG A 229 -13.26 -9.81 -11.88
CA ARG A 229 -14.56 -10.12 -12.51
C ARG A 229 -15.07 -8.99 -13.40
N TRP A 230 -14.92 -7.74 -12.94
CA TRP A 230 -15.61 -6.59 -13.53
C TRP A 230 -14.75 -5.76 -14.49
N SER A 231 -13.46 -6.08 -14.62
CA SER A 231 -12.61 -5.44 -15.62
C SER A 231 -12.95 -5.95 -17.03
N ARG A 232 -13.19 -5.03 -17.97
CA ARG A 232 -13.81 -5.27 -19.30
C ARG A 232 -13.01 -6.11 -20.30
N ALA A 233 -12.05 -6.95 -19.87
CA ALA A 233 -11.28 -7.81 -20.79
C ALA A 233 -10.67 -9.05 -20.11
N GLY A 234 -11.36 -9.70 -19.16
CA GLY A 234 -10.81 -10.90 -18.51
C GLY A 234 -9.43 -10.66 -17.88
N THR A 235 -9.21 -9.43 -17.38
CA THR A 235 -7.88 -9.01 -16.96
C THR A 235 -7.51 -9.68 -15.66
N THR A 236 -6.32 -10.23 -15.63
CA THR A 236 -5.70 -10.71 -14.41
C THR A 236 -5.33 -9.52 -13.52
N VAL A 237 -5.53 -9.68 -12.21
CA VAL A 237 -5.11 -8.73 -11.20
C VAL A 237 -3.93 -9.36 -10.46
N THR A 238 -2.77 -8.72 -10.52
CA THR A 238 -1.62 -9.10 -9.68
C THR A 238 -1.37 -7.98 -8.70
N THR A 239 -1.50 -8.26 -7.40
CA THR A 239 -1.26 -7.31 -6.32
C THR A 239 -0.33 -7.90 -5.27
N ARG A 240 0.48 -7.06 -4.63
CA ARG A 240 1.34 -7.44 -3.51
C ARG A 240 0.69 -7.05 -2.20
N VAL A 241 0.74 -7.94 -1.24
CA VAL A 241 0.11 -7.79 0.06
C VAL A 241 1.10 -8.16 1.14
N ARG A 242 1.00 -7.50 2.30
CA ARG A 242 1.89 -7.79 3.42
C ARG A 242 1.09 -8.43 4.54
N GLY A 243 1.37 -9.69 4.83
CA GLY A 243 0.69 -10.43 5.89
C GLY A 243 1.07 -9.93 7.29
N ARG A 244 0.36 -10.39 8.32
CA ARG A 244 0.64 -10.07 9.73
C ARG A 244 1.98 -10.65 10.20
N SER A 245 2.44 -11.71 9.56
CA SER A 245 3.80 -12.25 9.67
C SER A 245 4.88 -11.30 9.13
N GLY A 246 4.45 -10.24 8.45
CA GLY A 246 5.26 -9.23 7.77
C GLY A 246 5.83 -9.69 6.42
N ARG A 247 5.52 -10.93 6.00
CA ARG A 247 5.85 -11.47 4.68
C ARG A 247 5.12 -10.73 3.57
N TRP A 248 5.84 -10.43 2.50
CA TRP A 248 5.23 -10.05 1.22
C TRP A 248 4.73 -11.30 0.49
N LEU A 249 3.44 -11.30 0.19
CA LEU A 249 2.80 -12.28 -0.67
C LEU A 249 2.38 -11.61 -1.98
N ARG A 250 2.44 -12.38 -3.06
CA ARG A 250 1.83 -12.04 -4.34
C ARG A 250 0.47 -12.71 -4.41
N LEU A 251 -0.56 -11.91 -4.67
CA LEU A 251 -1.91 -12.36 -4.94
C LEU A 251 -2.19 -12.13 -6.42
N HIS A 252 -2.40 -13.21 -7.16
CA HIS A 252 -2.77 -13.16 -8.56
C HIS A 252 -4.18 -13.73 -8.75
N VAL A 253 -5.07 -12.94 -9.31
CA VAL A 253 -6.50 -13.28 -9.47
C VAL A 253 -6.88 -13.20 -10.93
N ALA A 254 -7.49 -14.27 -11.44
CA ALA A 254 -7.90 -14.37 -12.83
C ALA A 254 -9.29 -15.00 -12.95
N PRO A 255 -10.17 -14.50 -13.84
CA PRO A 255 -11.40 -15.19 -14.19
C PRO A 255 -11.12 -16.57 -14.79
N LEU A 256 -11.98 -17.54 -14.52
CA LEU A 256 -11.83 -18.89 -15.04
C LEU A 256 -12.23 -18.94 -16.53
N ALA A 257 -11.49 -19.70 -17.33
CA ALA A 257 -11.82 -19.88 -18.74
C ALA A 257 -13.18 -20.59 -18.87
N GLY A 258 -14.10 -19.99 -19.62
CA GLY A 258 -15.46 -20.51 -19.82
C GLY A 258 -16.49 -20.09 -18.77
N ASP A 259 -16.06 -19.57 -17.62
CA ASP A 259 -16.92 -18.96 -16.60
C ASP A 259 -16.23 -17.74 -15.98
N PRO A 260 -16.46 -16.53 -16.53
CA PRO A 260 -15.84 -15.32 -16.03
C PRO A 260 -16.38 -14.85 -14.67
N SER A 261 -17.49 -15.43 -14.18
CA SER A 261 -18.02 -15.11 -12.86
C SER A 261 -17.21 -15.80 -11.75
N THR A 262 -16.70 -17.00 -12.04
CA THR A 262 -15.76 -17.70 -11.18
C THR A 262 -14.35 -17.14 -11.36
N VAL A 263 -13.63 -16.91 -10.27
CA VAL A 263 -12.20 -16.51 -10.30
C VAL A 263 -11.33 -17.51 -9.56
N ALA A 264 -10.11 -17.69 -10.06
CA ALA A 264 -9.03 -18.38 -9.37
C ALA A 264 -8.05 -17.35 -8.80
N ALA A 265 -7.77 -17.46 -7.51
CA ALA A 265 -6.76 -16.67 -6.82
C ALA A 265 -5.59 -17.57 -6.44
N THR A 266 -4.38 -17.21 -6.86
CA THR A 266 -3.13 -17.83 -6.42
C THR A 266 -2.42 -16.92 -5.44
N LEU A 267 -1.94 -17.49 -4.34
CA LEU A 267 -1.14 -16.81 -3.33
C LEU A 267 0.20 -17.50 -3.19
N ASP A 268 1.29 -16.76 -3.37
CA ASP A 268 2.65 -17.26 -3.17
C ASP A 268 3.56 -16.19 -2.56
N ALA A 269 4.74 -16.57 -2.10
CA ALA A 269 5.74 -15.61 -1.65
C ALA A 269 6.05 -14.61 -2.78
N ALA A 270 6.03 -13.32 -2.46
CA ALA A 270 6.38 -12.29 -3.44
C ALA A 270 7.86 -12.45 -3.81
N ARG A 271 8.14 -12.46 -5.11
CA ARG A 271 9.50 -12.53 -5.65
C ARG A 271 10.17 -11.15 -5.51
N PRO A 272 11.51 -11.07 -5.57
CA PRO A 272 12.22 -9.79 -5.55
C PRO A 272 11.69 -8.79 -6.58
N ASP A 273 11.40 -9.24 -7.79
CA ASP A 273 10.87 -8.38 -8.85
C ASP A 273 9.48 -7.82 -8.49
N ASP A 274 8.70 -8.53 -7.68
CA ASP A 274 7.38 -8.07 -7.22
C ASP A 274 7.49 -6.96 -6.17
N THR A 275 8.53 -6.99 -5.32
CA THR A 275 8.72 -6.03 -4.22
C THR A 275 9.73 -4.93 -4.53
N ALA A 276 10.54 -5.08 -5.59
CA ALA A 276 11.61 -4.14 -5.94
C ALA A 276 11.13 -2.70 -6.04
N GLN A 277 9.99 -2.43 -6.68
CA GLN A 277 9.45 -1.07 -6.77
C GLN A 277 9.07 -0.51 -5.40
N ILE A 278 8.43 -1.33 -4.55
CA ILE A 278 8.01 -0.94 -3.19
C ILE A 278 9.25 -0.61 -2.34
N LEU A 279 10.32 -1.40 -2.49
CA LEU A 279 11.60 -1.18 -1.81
C LEU A 279 12.31 0.07 -2.34
N LEU A 280 12.33 0.29 -3.66
CA LEU A 280 12.89 1.50 -4.27
C LEU A 280 12.15 2.76 -3.81
N ASP A 281 10.82 2.70 -3.78
CA ASP A 281 9.97 3.78 -3.29
C ASP A 281 10.21 4.05 -1.81
N SER A 282 10.56 3.02 -1.02
CA SER A 282 10.89 3.15 0.40
C SER A 282 12.10 4.06 0.67
N TYR A 283 13.03 4.15 -0.29
CA TYR A 283 14.20 5.03 -0.19
C TYR A 283 13.89 6.49 -0.50
N GLY A 284 12.73 6.82 -1.06
CA GLY A 284 12.38 8.20 -1.38
C GLY A 284 13.26 8.82 -2.47
N LEU A 285 13.67 7.99 -3.43
CA LEU A 285 14.44 8.42 -4.60
C LEU A 285 13.56 9.27 -5.54
N THR A 286 14.17 10.25 -6.17
CA THR A 286 13.60 10.96 -7.32
C THR A 286 13.60 10.06 -8.55
N GLU A 287 12.81 10.38 -9.58
CA GLU A 287 12.80 9.62 -10.85
C GLU A 287 14.21 9.44 -11.42
N ARG A 288 15.00 10.52 -11.44
CA ARG A 288 16.39 10.49 -11.92
C ARG A 288 17.29 9.59 -11.07
N GLU A 289 17.13 9.63 -9.75
CA GLU A 289 17.89 8.76 -8.85
C GLU A 289 17.47 7.29 -9.03
N THR A 290 16.18 7.00 -9.23
CA THR A 290 15.67 5.65 -9.53
C THR A 290 16.27 5.12 -10.83
N GLU A 291 16.28 5.91 -11.92
CA GLU A 291 16.95 5.54 -13.18
C GLU A 291 18.42 5.17 -12.96
N ILE A 292 19.15 6.00 -12.19
CA ILE A 292 20.56 5.76 -11.87
C ILE A 292 20.71 4.46 -11.07
N VAL A 293 19.87 4.21 -10.07
CA VAL A 293 19.90 2.96 -9.29
C VAL A 293 19.68 1.74 -10.18
N LEU A 294 18.73 1.79 -11.11
CA LEU A 294 18.48 0.68 -12.04
C LEU A 294 19.72 0.37 -12.91
N TRP A 295 20.43 1.39 -13.40
CA TRP A 295 21.69 1.18 -14.10
C TRP A 295 22.80 0.63 -13.19
N LEU A 296 22.86 1.08 -11.94
CA LEU A 296 23.78 0.53 -10.94
C LEU A 296 23.46 -0.92 -10.57
N CYS A 297 22.20 -1.35 -10.58
CA CYS A 297 21.87 -2.76 -10.38
C CYS A 297 22.31 -3.62 -11.57
N ARG A 298 22.38 -3.05 -12.79
CA ARG A 298 22.81 -3.72 -14.03
C ARG A 298 24.33 -3.81 -14.23
N GLY A 299 25.14 -3.37 -13.27
CA GLY A 299 26.61 -3.45 -13.39
C GLY A 299 27.31 -2.22 -13.99
N LEU A 300 26.57 -1.23 -14.52
CA LEU A 300 27.16 -0.03 -15.12
C LEU A 300 27.95 0.82 -14.11
N SER A 301 29.07 1.38 -14.56
CA SER A 301 29.89 2.36 -13.85
C SER A 301 29.29 3.77 -13.96
N ALA A 302 29.69 4.67 -13.05
CA ALA A 302 29.22 6.07 -13.10
C ALA A 302 29.54 6.77 -14.44
N LYS A 303 30.59 6.34 -15.14
CA LYS A 303 30.94 6.87 -16.47
C LYS A 303 29.99 6.36 -17.55
N GLU A 304 29.61 5.09 -17.50
CA GLU A 304 28.64 4.51 -18.43
C GLU A 304 27.25 5.10 -18.19
N VAL A 305 26.80 5.21 -16.93
CA VAL A 305 25.54 5.88 -16.59
C VAL A 305 25.53 7.33 -17.08
N ALA A 306 26.64 8.05 -16.94
CA ALA A 306 26.75 9.42 -17.45
C ALA A 306 26.58 9.48 -18.98
N SER A 307 27.10 8.48 -19.69
CA SER A 307 26.93 8.35 -21.14
C SER A 307 25.48 8.06 -21.52
N GLU A 308 24.82 7.12 -20.83
CA GLU A 308 23.40 6.78 -21.06
C GLU A 308 22.47 7.97 -20.81
N LEU A 309 22.75 8.74 -19.74
CA LEU A 309 21.91 9.88 -19.34
C LEU A 309 22.32 11.21 -19.99
N LEU A 310 23.37 11.22 -20.82
CA LEU A 310 23.92 12.42 -21.47
C LEU A 310 24.26 13.56 -20.48
N ILE A 311 24.82 13.22 -19.33
CA ILE A 311 25.25 14.16 -18.27
C ILE A 311 26.71 13.92 -17.88
N SER A 312 27.26 14.79 -17.01
CA SER A 312 28.65 14.62 -16.58
C SER A 312 28.81 13.44 -15.59
N PRO A 313 29.94 12.70 -15.62
CA PRO A 313 30.26 11.71 -14.59
C PRO A 313 30.39 12.29 -13.18
N HIS A 314 30.56 13.61 -13.05
CA HIS A 314 30.54 14.28 -11.76
C HIS A 314 29.11 14.37 -11.21
N THR A 315 28.16 14.81 -12.04
CA THR A 315 26.73 14.88 -11.71
C THR A 315 26.19 13.49 -11.32
N VAL A 316 26.56 12.43 -12.04
CA VAL A 316 26.17 11.06 -11.65
C VAL A 316 26.72 10.69 -10.27
N ARG A 317 27.97 11.03 -9.95
CA ARG A 317 28.54 10.76 -8.62
C ARG A 317 27.82 11.50 -7.51
N ASP A 318 27.38 12.73 -7.76
CA ASP A 318 26.59 13.50 -6.79
C ASP A 318 25.23 12.85 -6.55
N HIS A 319 24.56 12.39 -7.61
CA HIS A 319 23.33 11.60 -7.47
C HIS A 319 23.57 10.29 -6.70
N ILE A 320 24.65 9.55 -6.99
CA ILE A 320 25.00 8.31 -6.27
C ILE A 320 25.18 8.58 -4.77
N LYS A 321 25.83 9.70 -4.42
CA LYS A 321 25.99 10.10 -3.02
C LYS A 321 24.65 10.36 -2.35
N ALA A 322 23.76 11.10 -3.01
CA ALA A 322 22.41 11.36 -2.50
C ALA A 322 21.58 10.06 -2.36
N ILE A 323 21.71 9.13 -3.32
CA ILE A 323 21.08 7.80 -3.26
C ILE A 323 21.56 7.03 -2.03
N TYR A 324 22.88 6.98 -1.79
CA TYR A 324 23.45 6.27 -0.65
C TYR A 324 22.97 6.85 0.69
N GLU A 325 22.92 8.19 0.79
CA GLU A 325 22.38 8.88 1.96
C GLU A 325 20.90 8.54 2.19
N LYS A 326 20.09 8.57 1.13
CA LYS A 326 18.65 8.24 1.19
C LYS A 326 18.38 6.78 1.53
N ALA A 327 19.18 5.87 0.98
CA ALA A 327 19.05 4.43 1.22
C ALA A 327 19.73 3.97 2.51
N GLY A 328 20.44 4.86 3.23
CA GLY A 328 21.12 4.51 4.48
C GLY A 328 22.30 3.54 4.29
N VAL A 329 22.90 3.51 3.10
CA VAL A 329 24.00 2.61 2.73
C VAL A 329 25.25 3.39 2.37
N ASN A 330 26.41 2.74 2.37
CA ASN A 330 27.70 3.39 2.07
C ASN A 330 28.38 2.84 0.81
N SER A 331 27.76 1.87 0.12
CA SER A 331 28.35 1.22 -1.04
C SER A 331 27.29 0.71 -2.01
N ARG A 332 27.71 0.54 -3.28
CA ARG A 332 26.90 -0.10 -4.31
C ARG A 332 26.49 -1.51 -3.90
N GLY A 333 27.41 -2.27 -3.32
CA GLY A 333 27.14 -3.63 -2.86
C GLY A 333 26.04 -3.66 -1.80
N ALA A 334 26.09 -2.76 -0.82
CA ALA A 334 25.04 -2.64 0.21
C ALA A 334 23.71 -2.15 -0.37
N LEU A 335 23.71 -1.24 -1.34
CA LEU A 335 22.49 -0.81 -2.05
C LEU A 335 21.84 -1.97 -2.81
N VAL A 336 22.64 -2.70 -3.60
CA VAL A 336 22.19 -3.85 -4.38
C VAL A 336 21.73 -4.95 -3.43
N ALA A 337 22.50 -5.27 -2.39
CA ALA A 337 22.09 -6.19 -1.35
C ALA A 337 20.74 -5.76 -0.76
N GLY A 338 20.59 -4.55 -0.22
CA GLY A 338 19.32 -4.07 0.34
C GLY A 338 18.10 -4.17 -0.60
N LEU A 339 18.29 -3.98 -1.91
CA LEU A 339 17.23 -4.15 -2.91
C LEU A 339 16.87 -5.62 -3.20
N PHE A 340 17.80 -6.56 -2.99
CA PHE A 340 17.65 -7.96 -3.35
C PHE A 340 17.82 -8.94 -2.16
N SER A 341 18.00 -8.41 -0.94
CA SER A 341 18.60 -9.13 0.20
C SER A 341 17.70 -10.16 0.84
N ASP A 342 16.39 -10.17 0.58
CA ASP A 342 15.54 -11.19 1.18
C ASP A 342 15.47 -12.49 0.36
N HIS A 343 16.03 -12.56 -0.86
CA HIS A 343 15.89 -13.79 -1.68
C HIS A 343 17.06 -14.12 -2.62
N LEU A 344 17.99 -13.21 -2.94
CA LEU A 344 19.17 -13.62 -3.72
C LEU A 344 20.09 -14.55 -2.90
N LEU A 345 20.25 -14.29 -1.60
CA LEU A 345 21.16 -15.08 -0.76
C LEU A 345 20.62 -16.47 -0.43
N ASP A 346 19.31 -16.65 -0.24
CA ASP A 346 18.71 -17.97 -0.02
C ASP A 346 18.88 -18.86 -1.25
N ARG A 347 18.69 -18.30 -2.46
CA ARG A 347 18.88 -19.04 -3.71
C ARG A 347 20.35 -19.42 -3.94
N PHE A 348 21.29 -18.54 -3.62
CA PHE A 348 22.72 -18.88 -3.67
C PHE A 348 23.12 -19.88 -2.59
N HIS A 349 22.53 -19.84 -1.40
CA HIS A 349 22.81 -20.81 -0.34
C HIS A 349 22.30 -22.21 -0.68
N ASP A 350 21.11 -22.33 -1.24
CA ASP A 350 20.53 -23.62 -1.65
C ASP A 350 21.25 -24.21 -2.88
N GLU A 351 21.65 -23.38 -3.85
CA GLU A 351 22.42 -23.82 -5.02
C GLU A 351 23.87 -24.24 -4.65
N VAL A 352 24.49 -23.59 -3.66
CA VAL A 352 25.84 -23.96 -3.17
C VAL A 352 25.77 -25.22 -2.29
N SER A 353 24.75 -25.37 -1.45
CA SER A 353 24.59 -26.56 -0.59
C SER A 353 24.28 -27.83 -1.40
N HIS A 354 23.55 -27.72 -2.51
CA HIS A 354 23.32 -28.84 -3.42
C HIS A 354 24.52 -29.23 -4.28
N MET A 355 25.49 -28.34 -4.49
CA MET A 355 26.74 -28.66 -5.19
C MET A 355 27.73 -29.45 -4.32
N ASP A 356 27.77 -29.22 -3.02
CA ASP A 356 28.65 -29.94 -2.09
C ASP A 356 28.18 -31.39 -1.84
N ASP A 357 26.86 -31.63 -1.85
CA ASP A 357 26.29 -32.99 -1.72
C ASP A 357 26.49 -33.86 -2.98
N LEU A 358 26.61 -33.24 -4.16
CA LEU A 358 26.90 -33.92 -5.43
C LEU A 358 28.40 -34.16 -5.67
N ALA A 359 29.27 -33.50 -4.91
CA ALA A 359 30.73 -33.71 -4.98
C ALA A 359 31.23 -34.82 -4.03
N THR A 360 30.35 -35.37 -3.19
CA THR A 360 30.71 -36.35 -2.13
C THR A 360 30.07 -37.73 -2.33
N ASN A 361 29.58 -38.06 -3.54
CA ASN A 361 29.00 -39.38 -3.84
C ASN A 361 29.64 -40.04 -5.06
#